data_AF-A0AAW9NCH6-F1
#
_entry.id   AF-A0AAW9NCH6-F1
#
_cell.length_a   1.000
_cell.length_b   1.000
_cell.length_c   1.000
_cell.angle_alpha   90.00
_cell.angle_beta   90.00
_cell.angle_gamma   90.00
#
_symmetry.space_group_name_H-M   'P 1'
#
loop_
_entity.id
_entity.type
_entity.pdbx_description
1 polymer ?
#
loop_
_entity_poly.entity_id
_entity_poly.type
_entity_poly.pdbx_seq_one_letter_code
_entity_poly.pdbx_strand_id
1 'polypeptide(L)'
;MGLFTKKTNELEVLEAKQGKLQGKAQELQTKISKIQNGLAIAETNLMIDETAANKKQVDKFKVAIGKAQKELEDVGAELSEVASQIGAINEAEKQAKIDEAASVLEEETYLASKRRLMENKVDALKNNLSGSYGYNYNAGMKRLAGVGSTKEFNYSDPSHAPYIEATTKATASGDARANKEFEKLMVEIERFIEMKF
;
A
#
# COMPACT_ATOMS: atom_id res chain seq x y z
N MET A 1 13.82 8.76 2.51
CA MET A 1 13.19 10.07 2.79
C MET A 1 13.65 11.24 1.89
N GLY A 2 14.71 11.13 1.06
CA GLY A 2 15.21 12.28 0.28
C GLY A 2 14.61 12.52 -1.12
N LEU A 3 13.81 11.59 -1.66
CA LEU A 3 13.19 11.72 -3.00
C LEU A 3 11.84 12.46 -2.95
N PHE A 4 11.00 12.14 -1.95
CA PHE A 4 9.72 12.80 -1.75
C PHE A 4 9.89 14.29 -1.42
N THR A 5 10.80 14.64 -0.51
CA THR A 5 11.07 16.06 -0.16
C THR A 5 11.61 16.87 -1.32
N LYS A 6 12.38 16.27 -2.24
CA LYS A 6 12.84 16.95 -3.47
C LYS A 6 11.72 17.20 -4.46
N LYS A 7 10.83 16.22 -4.66
CA LYS A 7 9.66 16.36 -5.56
C LYS A 7 8.63 17.36 -5.03
N THR A 8 8.41 17.41 -3.71
CA THR A 8 7.54 18.42 -3.08
C THR A 8 8.09 19.83 -3.29
N ASN A 9 9.39 20.05 -3.08
CA ASN A 9 10.02 21.35 -3.35
C ASN A 9 9.95 21.74 -4.83
N GLU A 10 10.10 20.78 -5.74
CA GLU A 10 10.01 21.03 -7.19
C GLU A 10 8.57 21.39 -7.61
N LEU A 11 7.56 20.71 -7.05
CA LEU A 11 6.16 21.02 -7.27
C LEU A 11 5.81 22.44 -6.80
N GLU A 12 6.21 22.82 -5.58
CA GLU A 12 5.98 24.17 -5.04
C GLU A 12 6.60 25.26 -5.93
N VAL A 13 7.80 25.02 -6.45
CA VAL A 13 8.48 25.94 -7.37
C VAL A 13 7.71 26.07 -8.70
N LEU A 14 7.21 24.96 -9.24
CA LEU A 14 6.44 24.96 -10.48
C LEU A 14 5.07 25.63 -10.32
N GLU A 15 4.36 25.39 -9.21
CA GLU A 15 3.10 26.06 -8.89
C GLU A 15 3.29 27.57 -8.73
N ALA A 16 4.36 27.98 -8.04
CA ALA A 16 4.72 29.40 -7.94
C ALA A 16 5.06 30.01 -9.30
N LYS A 17 5.74 29.28 -10.18
CA LYS A 17 6.03 29.71 -11.57
C LYS A 17 4.75 29.83 -12.39
N GLN A 18 3.84 28.86 -12.27
CA GLN A 18 2.54 28.88 -12.94
C GLN A 18 1.73 30.12 -12.55
N GLY A 19 1.63 30.42 -11.25
CA GLY A 19 0.93 31.61 -10.76
C GLY A 19 1.52 32.92 -11.29
N LYS A 20 2.85 33.04 -11.34
CA LYS A 20 3.54 34.21 -11.92
C LYS A 20 3.25 34.36 -13.41
N LEU A 21 3.27 33.27 -14.16
CA LEU A 21 3.00 33.29 -15.60
C LEU A 21 1.53 33.64 -15.89
N GLN A 22 0.58 33.14 -15.09
CA GLN A 22 -0.83 33.51 -15.20
C GLN A 22 -1.05 35.01 -14.93
N GLY A 23 -0.37 35.56 -13.92
CA GLY A 23 -0.38 37.00 -13.66
C GLY A 23 0.15 37.80 -14.84
N LYS A 24 1.31 37.39 -15.39
CA LYS A 24 1.91 38.02 -16.58
C LYS A 24 0.98 37.95 -17.80
N ALA A 25 0.30 36.83 -18.02
CA ALA A 25 -0.67 36.68 -19.10
C ALA A 25 -1.84 37.67 -18.96
N GLN A 26 -2.41 37.81 -17.74
CA GLN A 26 -3.48 38.79 -17.48
C GLN A 26 -3.03 40.24 -17.69
N GLU A 27 -1.81 40.57 -17.27
CA GLU A 27 -1.23 41.90 -17.50
C GLU A 27 -1.05 42.20 -18.99
N LEU A 28 -0.55 41.24 -19.77
CA LEU A 28 -0.41 41.34 -21.22
C LEU A 28 -1.77 41.47 -21.92
N GLN A 29 -2.77 40.69 -21.51
CA GLN A 29 -4.14 40.79 -22.01
C GLN A 29 -4.70 42.20 -21.79
N THR A 30 -4.54 42.74 -20.58
CA THR A 30 -4.97 44.09 -20.23
C THR A 30 -4.25 45.14 -21.06
N LYS A 31 -2.95 44.96 -21.28
CA LYS A 31 -2.13 45.86 -22.11
C LYS A 31 -2.58 45.83 -23.56
N ILE A 32 -2.86 44.65 -24.13
CA ILE A 32 -3.40 44.50 -25.49
C ILE A 32 -4.72 45.26 -25.62
N SER A 33 -5.67 45.07 -24.70
CA SER A 33 -6.95 45.79 -24.73
C SER A 33 -6.79 47.31 -24.69
N LYS A 34 -5.87 47.82 -23.86
CA LYS A 34 -5.55 49.27 -23.81
C LYS A 34 -4.97 49.77 -25.14
N ILE A 35 -4.06 49.00 -25.74
CA ILE A 35 -3.45 49.37 -27.03
C ILE A 35 -4.49 49.31 -28.15
N GLN A 36 -5.39 48.32 -28.17
CA GLN A 36 -6.49 48.21 -29.13
C GLN A 36 -7.45 49.39 -29.04
N ASN A 37 -7.81 49.83 -27.83
CA ASN A 37 -8.61 51.04 -27.65
C ASN A 37 -7.88 52.29 -28.19
N GLY A 38 -6.58 52.40 -27.95
CA GLY A 38 -5.75 53.48 -28.50
C GLY A 38 -5.65 53.43 -30.04
N LEU A 39 -5.58 52.23 -30.61
CA LEU A 39 -5.60 52.02 -32.06
C LEU A 39 -6.92 52.52 -32.67
N ALA A 40 -8.07 52.16 -32.08
CA ALA A 40 -9.38 52.59 -32.59
C ALA A 40 -9.52 54.12 -32.61
N ILE A 41 -9.01 54.81 -31.59
CA ILE A 41 -8.97 56.29 -31.55
C ILE A 41 -8.05 56.83 -32.65
N ALA A 42 -6.86 56.25 -32.82
CA ALA A 42 -5.91 56.67 -33.85
C ALA A 42 -6.43 56.44 -35.27
N GLU A 43 -7.15 55.34 -35.51
CA GLU A 43 -7.81 55.05 -36.78
C GLU A 43 -8.94 56.04 -37.05
N THR A 44 -9.72 56.41 -36.02
CA THR A 44 -10.75 57.45 -36.13
C THR A 44 -10.14 58.82 -36.50
N ASN A 45 -9.04 59.21 -35.83
CA ASN A 45 -8.34 60.45 -36.15
C ASN A 45 -7.78 60.46 -37.57
N LEU A 46 -7.28 59.31 -38.03
CA LEU A 46 -6.80 59.16 -39.41
C LEU A 46 -7.93 59.31 -40.45
N MET A 47 -9.14 58.81 -40.16
CA MET A 47 -10.31 58.99 -41.03
C MET A 47 -10.79 60.44 -41.08
N ILE A 48 -10.63 61.19 -39.99
CA ILE A 48 -10.98 62.62 -39.92
C ILE A 48 -9.91 63.48 -40.61
N ASP A 49 -8.63 63.13 -40.42
CA ASP A 49 -7.49 63.90 -40.91
C ASP A 49 -6.36 62.97 -41.40
N GLU A 50 -6.20 62.89 -42.72
CA GLU A 50 -5.28 61.97 -43.40
C GLU A 50 -3.81 62.45 -43.40
N THR A 51 -3.29 62.86 -42.23
CA THR A 51 -1.88 63.25 -42.11
C THR A 51 -0.94 62.05 -42.00
N ALA A 52 0.31 62.26 -42.44
CA ALA A 52 1.39 61.30 -42.24
C ALA A 52 1.65 60.98 -40.76
N ALA A 53 1.38 61.93 -39.85
CA ALA A 53 1.48 61.74 -38.41
C ALA A 53 0.46 60.72 -37.89
N ASN A 54 -0.81 60.85 -38.32
CA ASN A 54 -1.88 59.92 -37.94
C ASN A 54 -1.63 58.51 -38.49
N LYS A 55 -1.14 58.38 -39.73
CA LYS A 55 -0.73 57.08 -40.31
C LYS A 55 0.36 56.40 -39.47
N LYS A 56 1.40 57.15 -39.11
CA LYS A 56 2.51 56.64 -38.28
C LYS A 56 2.06 56.21 -36.88
N GLN A 57 1.04 56.86 -36.32
CA GLN A 57 0.50 56.52 -35.01
C GLN A 57 -0.29 55.20 -35.04
N VAL A 58 -1.10 54.98 -36.07
CA VAL A 58 -1.79 53.70 -36.32
C VAL A 58 -0.78 52.56 -36.47
N ASP A 59 0.27 52.75 -37.29
CA ASP A 59 1.30 51.72 -37.49
C ASP A 59 2.04 51.36 -36.20
N LYS A 60 2.36 52.36 -35.36
CA LYS A 60 2.97 52.13 -34.04
C LYS A 60 2.10 51.25 -33.16
N PHE A 61 0.79 51.49 -33.12
CA PHE A 61 -0.12 50.68 -32.32
C PHE A 61 -0.26 49.26 -32.88
N LYS A 62 -0.35 49.08 -34.21
CA LYS A 62 -0.36 47.75 -34.83
C LYS A 62 0.88 46.94 -34.49
N VAL A 63 2.07 47.54 -34.57
CA VAL A 63 3.33 46.90 -34.16
C VAL A 63 3.35 46.56 -32.67
N ALA A 64 2.86 47.46 -31.82
CA ALA A 64 2.80 47.23 -30.37
C ALA A 64 1.86 46.08 -30.00
N ILE A 65 0.70 45.96 -30.68
CA ILE A 65 -0.23 44.84 -30.52
C ILE A 65 0.46 43.53 -30.91
N GLY A 66 1.09 43.48 -32.10
CA GLY A 66 1.75 42.26 -32.56
C GLY A 66 2.85 41.77 -31.62
N LYS A 67 3.64 42.70 -31.04
CA LYS A 67 4.65 42.35 -30.02
C LYS A 67 4.02 41.79 -28.74
N ALA A 68 2.96 42.42 -28.25
CA ALA A 68 2.28 41.98 -27.02
C ALA A 68 1.54 40.65 -27.21
N GLN A 69 0.96 40.41 -28.39
CA GLN A 69 0.36 39.12 -28.74
C GLN A 69 1.40 38.01 -28.80
N LYS A 70 2.55 38.26 -29.42
CA LYS A 70 3.65 37.28 -29.43
C LYS A 70 4.14 36.94 -28.02
N GLU A 71 4.31 37.96 -27.17
CA GLU A 71 4.71 37.72 -25.77
C GLU A 71 3.65 36.92 -25.00
N LEU A 72 2.36 37.13 -25.29
CA LEU A 72 1.27 36.35 -24.71
C LEU A 72 1.30 34.88 -25.18
N GLU A 73 1.58 34.65 -26.47
CA GLU A 73 1.77 33.29 -27.02
C GLU A 73 2.95 32.57 -26.34
N ASP A 74 4.10 33.25 -26.18
CA ASP A 74 5.28 32.71 -25.52
C ASP A 74 4.97 32.33 -24.05
N VAL A 75 4.27 33.20 -23.32
CA VAL A 75 3.80 32.91 -21.94
C VAL A 75 2.81 31.74 -21.92
N GLY A 76 1.94 31.63 -22.92
CA GLY A 76 1.02 30.50 -23.07
C GLY A 76 1.73 29.17 -23.27
N ALA A 77 2.80 29.16 -24.08
CA ALA A 77 3.64 27.97 -24.27
C ALA A 77 4.33 27.55 -22.97
N GLU A 78 4.93 28.50 -22.23
CA GLU A 78 5.55 28.21 -20.93
C GLU A 78 4.53 27.71 -19.90
N LEU A 79 3.31 28.27 -19.87
CA LEU A 79 2.24 27.78 -19.00
C LEU A 79 1.87 26.33 -19.30
N SER A 80 1.79 25.97 -20.58
CA SER A 80 1.50 24.59 -20.97
C SER A 80 2.61 23.63 -20.57
N GLU A 81 3.87 24.05 -20.69
CA GLU A 81 5.02 23.24 -20.27
C GLU A 81 5.02 23.01 -18.76
N VAL A 82 4.84 24.08 -17.96
CA VAL A 82 4.79 24.00 -16.50
C VAL A 82 3.63 23.11 -16.05
N ALA A 83 2.45 23.24 -16.68
CA ALA A 83 1.30 22.38 -16.37
C ALA A 83 1.59 20.89 -16.67
N SER A 84 2.31 20.62 -17.77
CA SER A 84 2.72 19.25 -18.11
C SER A 84 3.71 18.67 -17.08
N GLN A 85 4.68 19.46 -16.62
CA GLN A 85 5.64 19.05 -15.59
C GLN A 85 4.96 18.77 -14.25
N ILE A 86 4.04 19.65 -13.82
CA ILE A 86 3.21 19.43 -12.62
C ILE A 86 2.42 18.12 -12.74
N GLY A 87 1.76 17.89 -13.89
CA GLY A 87 1.02 16.66 -14.15
C GLY A 87 1.90 15.41 -14.04
N ALA A 88 3.11 15.44 -14.60
CA ALA A 88 4.05 14.33 -14.54
C ALA A 88 4.54 14.03 -13.11
N ILE A 89 4.82 15.07 -12.30
CA ILE A 89 5.19 14.89 -10.89
C ILE A 89 4.05 14.26 -10.10
N ASN A 90 2.83 14.78 -10.26
CA ASN A 90 1.65 14.28 -9.55
C ASN A 90 1.34 12.81 -9.90
N GLU A 91 1.44 12.42 -11.17
CA GLU A 91 1.22 11.04 -11.57
C GLU A 91 2.33 10.12 -11.04
N ALA A 92 3.58 10.57 -11.03
CA ALA A 92 4.68 9.81 -10.46
C ALA A 92 4.54 9.62 -8.93
N GLU A 93 4.05 10.63 -8.21
CA GLU A 93 3.77 10.51 -6.77
C GLU A 93 2.59 9.57 -6.50
N LYS A 94 1.54 9.66 -7.30
CA LYS A 94 0.39 8.75 -7.22
C LYS A 94 0.81 7.31 -7.46
N GLN A 95 1.61 7.05 -8.49
CA GLN A 95 2.12 5.70 -8.76
C GLN A 95 2.98 5.19 -7.61
N ALA A 96 3.87 6.02 -7.05
CA ALA A 96 4.68 5.62 -5.90
C ALA A 96 3.83 5.24 -4.67
N LYS A 97 2.72 5.97 -4.40
CA LYS A 97 1.77 5.62 -3.33
C LYS A 97 1.02 4.32 -3.62
N ILE A 98 0.68 4.06 -4.88
CA ILE A 98 0.06 2.80 -5.30
C ILE A 98 1.03 1.64 -5.07
N ASP A 99 2.30 1.79 -5.47
CA ASP A 99 3.32 0.75 -5.31
C ASP A 99 3.60 0.44 -3.83
N GLU A 100 3.64 1.47 -2.98
CA GLU A 100 3.77 1.30 -1.52
C GLU A 100 2.57 0.54 -0.93
N ALA A 101 1.34 0.93 -1.30
CA ALA A 101 0.14 0.23 -0.84
C ALA A 101 0.07 -1.21 -1.36
N ALA A 102 0.51 -1.47 -2.59
CA ALA A 102 0.57 -2.81 -3.16
C ALA A 102 1.56 -3.71 -2.40
N SER A 103 2.71 -3.17 -1.99
CA SER A 103 3.67 -3.91 -1.17
C SER A 103 3.13 -4.28 0.21
N VAL A 104 2.39 -3.37 0.85
CA VAL A 104 1.71 -3.68 2.13
C VAL A 104 0.65 -4.76 1.93
N LEU A 105 -0.17 -4.65 0.88
CA LEU A 105 -1.20 -5.63 0.56
C LEU A 105 -0.60 -7.02 0.26
N GLU A 106 0.53 -7.07 -0.43
CA GLU A 106 1.25 -8.33 -0.70
C GLU A 106 1.62 -9.04 0.60
N GLU A 107 2.20 -8.32 1.56
CA GLU A 107 2.58 -8.86 2.87
C GLU A 107 1.35 -9.32 3.67
N GLU A 108 0.29 -8.52 3.72
CA GLU A 108 -0.95 -8.89 4.39
C GLU A 108 -1.58 -10.15 3.77
N THR A 109 -1.57 -10.24 2.44
CA THR A 109 -2.10 -11.39 1.69
C THR A 109 -1.26 -12.63 1.92
N TYR A 110 0.06 -12.49 1.98
CA TYR A 110 0.99 -13.57 2.32
C TYR A 110 0.72 -14.12 3.73
N LEU A 111 0.63 -13.25 4.73
CA LEU A 111 0.35 -13.65 6.12
C LEU A 111 -1.04 -14.30 6.26
N ALA A 112 -2.07 -13.73 5.63
CA ALA A 112 -3.40 -14.32 5.61
C ALA A 112 -3.41 -15.71 4.94
N SER A 113 -2.69 -15.87 3.83
CA SER A 113 -2.58 -17.14 3.12
C SER A 113 -1.92 -18.23 3.97
N LYS A 114 -0.88 -17.88 4.74
CA LYS A 114 -0.22 -18.82 5.67
C LYS A 114 -1.17 -19.34 6.74
N ARG A 115 -1.97 -18.44 7.33
CA ARG A 115 -3.00 -18.82 8.32
C ARG A 115 -4.03 -19.77 7.73
N ARG A 116 -4.56 -19.44 6.55
CA ARG A 116 -5.54 -20.29 5.83
C ARG A 116 -4.99 -21.67 5.51
N LEU A 117 -3.72 -21.76 5.07
CA LEU A 117 -3.07 -23.05 4.82
C LEU A 117 -2.98 -23.90 6.09
N MET A 118 -2.68 -23.28 7.22
CA MET A 118 -2.62 -23.97 8.51
C MET A 118 -4.00 -24.47 8.94
N GLU A 119 -5.02 -23.62 8.90
CA GLU A 119 -6.42 -23.97 9.24
C GLU A 119 -6.90 -25.18 8.43
N ASN A 120 -6.73 -25.14 7.11
CA ASN A 120 -7.10 -26.24 6.23
C ASN A 120 -6.39 -27.55 6.60
N LYS A 121 -5.11 -27.48 7.00
CA LYS A 121 -4.34 -28.67 7.38
C LYS A 121 -4.79 -29.22 8.73
N VAL A 122 -5.08 -28.35 9.70
CA VAL A 122 -5.61 -28.74 11.02
C VAL A 122 -6.95 -29.45 10.87
N ASP A 123 -7.85 -28.90 10.07
CA ASP A 123 -9.16 -29.51 9.83
C ASP A 123 -9.03 -30.89 9.17
N ALA A 124 -8.14 -31.03 8.18
CA ALA A 124 -7.85 -32.32 7.57
C ALA A 124 -7.28 -33.33 8.57
N LEU A 125 -6.36 -32.91 9.45
CA LEU A 125 -5.80 -33.77 10.49
C LEU A 125 -6.86 -34.19 11.51
N LYS A 126 -7.71 -33.25 11.95
CA LYS A 126 -8.82 -33.53 12.86
C LYS A 126 -9.77 -34.59 12.30
N ASN A 127 -10.12 -34.48 11.02
CA ASN A 127 -10.98 -35.46 10.35
C ASN A 127 -10.35 -36.85 10.22
N ASN A 128 -9.02 -36.93 10.09
CA ASN A 128 -8.32 -38.22 10.06
C ASN A 128 -8.17 -38.85 11.45
N LEU A 129 -8.02 -38.02 12.50
CA LEU A 129 -7.83 -38.48 13.87
C LEU A 129 -9.12 -39.02 14.49
N SER A 130 -10.29 -38.51 14.10
CA SER A 130 -11.59 -38.96 14.62
C SER A 130 -11.93 -40.43 14.27
N GLY A 131 -11.14 -41.09 13.41
CA GLY A 131 -11.35 -42.48 13.00
C GLY A 131 -10.32 -43.51 13.50
N SER A 132 -9.22 -43.12 14.17
CA SER A 132 -8.01 -43.97 14.22
C SER A 132 -7.48 -44.42 15.59
N TYR A 133 -8.14 -44.15 16.72
CA TYR A 133 -7.63 -44.59 18.02
C TYR A 133 -8.65 -45.32 18.89
N GLY A 134 -8.47 -46.64 19.01
CA GLY A 134 -9.15 -47.49 19.98
C GLY A 134 -8.49 -47.40 21.35
N TYR A 135 -9.28 -47.06 22.37
CA TYR A 135 -8.91 -47.03 23.78
C TYR A 135 -8.61 -48.46 24.29
N ASN A 136 -7.36 -48.91 24.23
CA ASN A 136 -6.89 -50.12 24.93
C ASN A 136 -5.69 -49.78 25.80
N TYR A 137 -5.90 -48.87 26.74
CA TYR A 137 -4.92 -48.55 27.78
C TYR A 137 -4.62 -49.84 28.56
N ASN A 138 -3.34 -50.17 28.71
CA ASN A 138 -2.79 -51.18 29.63
C ASN A 138 -3.22 -52.66 29.50
N ALA A 139 -3.86 -53.08 28.41
CA ALA A 139 -4.33 -54.46 28.23
C ALA A 139 -3.26 -55.56 28.46
N GLY A 140 -2.00 -55.28 28.09
CA GLY A 140 -0.87 -56.18 28.38
C GLY A 140 -0.55 -56.30 29.88
N MET A 141 -0.63 -55.22 30.63
CA MET A 141 -0.39 -55.21 32.08
C MET A 141 -1.54 -55.89 32.84
N LYS A 142 -2.79 -55.70 32.40
CA LYS A 142 -3.95 -56.43 32.95
C LYS A 142 -3.80 -57.94 32.77
N ARG A 143 -3.37 -58.40 31.59
CA ARG A 143 -3.10 -59.81 31.31
C ARG A 143 -2.04 -60.41 32.24
N LEU A 144 -0.94 -59.70 32.48
CA LEU A 144 0.14 -60.15 33.35
C LEU A 144 -0.31 -60.27 34.83
N ALA A 145 -1.22 -59.41 35.27
CA ALA A 145 -1.80 -59.46 36.61
C ALA A 145 -2.94 -60.50 36.76
N GLY A 146 -3.26 -61.26 35.71
CA GLY A 146 -4.42 -62.18 35.71
C GLY A 146 -5.78 -61.46 35.68
N VAL A 147 -5.81 -60.17 35.36
CA VAL A 147 -7.02 -59.35 35.26
C VAL A 147 -7.57 -59.44 33.83
N GLY A 148 -8.88 -59.71 33.71
CA GLY A 148 -9.56 -59.72 32.41
C GLY A 148 -9.46 -58.37 31.71
N SER A 149 -9.44 -58.36 30.36
CA SER A 149 -9.24 -57.12 29.57
C SER A 149 -10.30 -56.04 29.78
N THR A 150 -11.49 -56.42 30.25
CA THR A 150 -12.60 -55.52 30.58
C THR A 150 -12.66 -55.16 32.08
N LYS A 151 -11.77 -55.73 32.90
CA LYS A 151 -11.73 -55.49 34.34
C LYS A 151 -10.62 -54.49 34.67
N GLU A 152 -10.79 -53.76 35.76
CA GLU A 152 -9.76 -52.85 36.29
C GLU A 152 -8.87 -53.55 37.32
N PHE A 153 -7.67 -52.99 37.50
CA PHE A 153 -6.84 -53.39 38.64
C PHE A 153 -7.56 -53.11 39.95
N ASN A 154 -7.50 -54.06 40.88
CA ASN A 154 -7.90 -53.83 42.26
C ASN A 154 -6.77 -53.10 43.01
N TYR A 155 -6.99 -51.83 43.35
CA TYR A 155 -6.01 -50.99 44.07
C TYR A 155 -5.82 -51.40 45.54
N SER A 156 -6.72 -52.21 46.09
CA SER A 156 -6.60 -52.75 47.45
C SER A 156 -5.90 -54.11 47.49
N ASP A 157 -5.57 -54.70 46.34
CA ASP A 157 -4.84 -55.96 46.24
C ASP A 157 -3.32 -55.70 46.09
N PRO A 158 -2.48 -56.04 47.08
CA PRO A 158 -1.04 -55.83 47.01
C PRO A 158 -0.38 -56.54 45.82
N SER A 159 -0.97 -57.63 45.31
CA SER A 159 -0.44 -58.36 44.15
C SER A 159 -0.57 -57.58 42.84
N HIS A 160 -1.49 -56.61 42.77
CA HIS A 160 -1.65 -55.73 41.61
C HIS A 160 -0.73 -54.49 41.65
N ALA A 161 -0.21 -54.12 42.82
CA ALA A 161 0.55 -52.89 43.01
C ALA A 161 1.72 -52.72 42.02
N PRO A 162 2.55 -53.75 41.72
CA PRO A 162 3.64 -53.61 40.75
C PRO A 162 3.16 -53.30 39.32
N TYR A 163 2.01 -53.85 38.90
CA TYR A 163 1.45 -53.63 37.58
C TYR A 163 0.79 -52.25 37.45
N ILE A 164 0.15 -51.78 38.53
CA ILE A 164 -0.40 -50.42 38.63
C ILE A 164 0.74 -49.40 38.54
N GLU A 165 1.83 -49.60 39.30
CA GLU A 165 2.99 -48.71 39.27
C GLU A 165 3.65 -48.67 37.89
N ALA A 166 3.89 -49.84 37.28
CA ALA A 166 4.49 -49.94 35.95
C ALA A 166 3.61 -49.27 34.88
N THR A 167 2.28 -49.46 34.94
CA THR A 167 1.33 -48.80 34.04
C THR A 167 1.38 -47.29 34.22
N THR A 168 1.32 -46.80 35.47
CA THR A 168 1.33 -45.37 35.79
C THR A 168 2.61 -44.71 35.28
N LYS A 169 3.77 -45.34 35.52
CA LYS A 169 5.07 -44.83 35.06
C LYS A 169 5.19 -44.83 33.53
N ALA A 170 4.72 -45.88 32.86
CA ALA A 170 4.75 -45.97 31.40
C ALA A 170 3.84 -44.92 30.75
N THR A 171 2.62 -44.73 31.28
CA THR A 171 1.69 -43.69 30.82
C THR A 171 2.30 -42.31 31.02
N ALA A 172 2.77 -41.99 32.23
CA ALA A 172 3.39 -40.68 32.52
C ALA A 172 4.61 -40.40 31.63
N SER A 173 5.44 -41.41 31.37
CA SER A 173 6.57 -41.27 30.44
C SER A 173 6.12 -41.09 28.98
N GLY A 174 5.07 -41.78 28.56
CA GLY A 174 4.49 -41.62 27.22
C GLY A 174 3.90 -40.24 27.02
N ASP A 175 3.09 -39.76 27.98
CA ASP A 175 2.49 -38.43 27.99
C ASP A 175 3.55 -37.33 27.99
N ALA A 176 4.58 -37.46 28.84
CA ALA A 176 5.68 -36.50 28.88
C ALA A 176 6.45 -36.43 27.55
N ARG A 177 6.66 -37.58 26.88
CA ARG A 177 7.30 -37.60 25.55
C ARG A 177 6.41 -36.94 24.50
N ALA A 178 5.12 -37.28 24.48
CA ALA A 178 4.15 -36.72 23.56
C ALA A 178 4.03 -35.20 23.72
N ASN A 179 3.94 -34.70 24.96
CA ASN A 179 3.89 -33.27 25.25
C ASN A 179 5.14 -32.54 24.75
N LYS A 180 6.33 -33.10 25.00
CA LYS A 180 7.59 -32.50 24.54
C LYS A 180 7.70 -32.47 23.01
N GLU A 181 7.23 -33.50 22.32
CA GLU A 181 7.18 -33.52 20.86
C GLU A 181 6.17 -32.51 20.32
N PHE A 182 5.01 -32.38 20.97
CA PHE A 182 3.97 -31.41 20.61
C PHE A 182 4.43 -29.96 20.82
N GLU A 183 5.07 -29.64 21.94
CA GLU A 183 5.62 -28.30 22.19
C GLU A 183 6.62 -27.87 21.11
N LYS A 184 7.49 -28.78 20.67
CA LYS A 184 8.42 -28.50 19.56
C LYS A 184 7.68 -28.21 18.25
N LEU A 185 6.66 -29.00 17.93
CA LEU A 185 5.83 -28.77 16.76
C LEU A 185 5.11 -27.42 16.83
N MET A 186 4.60 -27.04 18.01
CA MET A 186 3.94 -25.76 18.21
C MET A 186 4.87 -24.58 17.97
N VAL A 187 6.13 -24.64 18.43
CA VAL A 187 7.13 -23.60 18.15
C VAL A 187 7.38 -23.44 16.63
N GLU A 188 7.41 -24.54 15.88
CA GLU A 188 7.56 -24.50 14.42
C GLU A 188 6.32 -23.90 13.74
N ILE A 189 5.12 -24.24 14.22
CA ILE A 189 3.85 -23.69 13.73
C ILE A 189 3.76 -22.19 14.01
N GLU A 190 4.05 -21.75 15.23
CA GLU A 190 4.02 -20.34 15.63
C GLU A 190 5.00 -19.50 14.80
N ARG A 191 6.21 -20.03 14.59
CA ARG A 191 7.19 -19.41 13.69
C ARG A 191 6.67 -19.34 12.26
N PHE A 192 6.03 -20.40 11.78
CA PHE A 192 5.45 -20.40 10.44
C PHE A 192 4.37 -19.34 10.32
N ILE A 193 3.36 -19.27 11.18
CA ILE A 193 2.25 -18.31 11.05
C ILE A 193 2.60 -16.88 11.50
N GLU A 194 3.84 -16.64 11.91
CA GLU A 194 4.37 -15.35 12.36
C GLU A 194 3.51 -14.73 13.47
N MET A 195 3.03 -15.57 14.39
CA MET A 195 2.35 -15.11 15.59
C MET A 195 3.36 -14.36 16.48
N LYS A 196 3.27 -13.04 16.48
CA LYS A 196 3.95 -12.19 17.47
C LYS A 196 3.06 -12.11 18.70
N PHE A 197 3.56 -12.58 19.84
CA PHE A 197 3.01 -12.28 21.16
C PHE A 197 3.45 -10.87 21.59
#